data_AF-A0AAW0CU98-F1
#
_entry.id   AF-A0AAW0CU98-F1
#
_cell.length_a   1.000
_cell.length_b   1.000
_cell.length_c   1.000
_cell.angle_alpha   90.00
_cell.angle_beta   90.00
_cell.angle_gamma   90.00
#
_symmetry.space_group_name_H-M   'P 1'
#
loop_
_entity.id
_entity.type
_entity.pdbx_description
1 polymer ?
#
loop_
_entity_poly.entity_id
_entity_poly.type
_entity_poly.pdbx_seq_one_letter_code
_entity_poly.pdbx_strand_id
1 'polypeptide(L)'
;DEFLYLPEELSPAPPPVEQILIPPSPSPNDPPPPNHFLYPKAGTFKLRKTSAFQRGYIYTTPYNRENSIATDHYRMLHVATPPQLTPRHVLDPATQQLQYCHDPVPDCIQMVPGVPYAFEIDGNPNELHTIGAVHTFESLRHEHDFWPIYDDTVLVAKGLRGCRQAGDLSPVFPITDYSIKTNDRSPPSAPGQSKAGSYNLASTLLKGNGPGVVLPAAQADSPEFAAQTSTVLQAVSRLRRAILRKTLSKAEYDLIEFNAEDMNVIGFGGLQPTNATAAQLNLSSLYQLLCQALGIQGSLHTDSKDEVTRRTYFLLLLSLPPGSCFALRCFETSSFVQIPMLVHSF
;
A
#
# COMPACT_ATOMS: atom_id res chain seq x y z
N ASP A 1 1.12 -28.36 12.31
CA ASP A 1 0.80 -27.23 13.20
C ASP A 1 1.83 -26.10 13.25
N GLU A 2 3.02 -26.26 12.67
CA GLU A 2 4.09 -25.24 12.70
C GLU A 2 3.74 -23.91 11.99
N PHE A 3 2.83 -23.94 11.01
CA PHE A 3 2.42 -22.77 10.21
C PHE A 3 1.06 -22.18 10.63
N LEU A 4 0.64 -22.40 11.87
CA LEU A 4 -0.57 -21.80 12.44
C LEU A 4 -0.20 -20.88 13.59
N TYR A 5 -0.89 -19.75 13.71
CA TYR A 5 -0.78 -18.91 14.90
C TYR A 5 -1.40 -19.62 16.10
N LEU A 6 -0.75 -19.48 17.25
CA LEU A 6 -1.26 -19.99 18.51
C LEU A 6 -2.48 -19.17 18.96
N PRO A 7 -3.40 -19.74 19.76
CA PRO A 7 -4.59 -19.04 20.24
C PRO A 7 -4.30 -17.68 20.90
N GLU A 8 -3.21 -17.58 21.65
CA GLU A 8 -2.74 -16.36 22.31
C GLU A 8 -2.13 -15.33 21.37
N GLU A 9 -1.76 -15.73 20.15
CA GLU A 9 -1.25 -14.82 19.11
C GLU A 9 -2.36 -14.24 18.24
N LEU A 10 -3.57 -14.81 18.30
CA LEU A 10 -4.71 -14.37 17.51
C LEU A 10 -5.22 -13.00 17.98
N SER A 11 -5.60 -12.18 17.01
CA SER A 11 -6.20 -10.87 17.27
C SER A 11 -7.48 -11.00 18.10
N PRO A 12 -7.67 -10.16 19.12
CA PRO A 12 -8.91 -10.14 19.92
C PRO A 12 -10.05 -9.41 19.22
N ALA A 13 -9.81 -8.83 18.04
CA ALA A 13 -10.80 -8.05 17.35
C ALA A 13 -11.99 -8.90 16.87
N PRO A 14 -13.21 -8.36 16.86
CA PRO A 14 -14.39 -9.12 16.47
C PRO A 14 -14.34 -9.54 14.99
N PRO A 15 -15.02 -10.63 14.62
CA PRO A 15 -15.19 -10.99 13.22
C PRO A 15 -15.98 -9.91 12.47
N PRO A 16 -15.71 -9.73 11.17
CA PRO A 16 -16.54 -8.89 10.29
C PRO A 16 -18.02 -9.31 10.30
N VAL A 17 -18.90 -8.34 10.10
CA VAL A 17 -20.34 -8.59 10.01
C VAL A 17 -20.67 -9.29 8.69
N GLU A 18 -20.11 -8.81 7.58
CA GLU A 18 -20.37 -9.31 6.25
C GLU A 18 -19.70 -10.68 6.03
N GLN A 19 -20.50 -11.74 5.89
CA GLN A 19 -19.97 -13.09 5.65
C GLN A 19 -19.61 -13.33 4.18
N ILE A 20 -20.22 -12.58 3.26
CA ILE A 20 -20.02 -12.74 1.81
C ILE A 20 -19.91 -11.35 1.19
N LEU A 21 -18.87 -11.13 0.40
CA LEU A 21 -18.64 -9.90 -0.35
C LEU A 21 -18.84 -10.19 -1.84
N ILE A 22 -19.90 -9.61 -2.39
CA ILE A 22 -20.27 -9.77 -3.80
C ILE A 22 -19.90 -8.48 -4.53
N PRO A 23 -19.11 -8.54 -5.61
CA PRO A 23 -18.86 -7.36 -6.43
C PRO A 23 -20.16 -6.79 -7.01
N PRO A 24 -20.34 -5.45 -7.03
CA PRO A 24 -21.51 -4.84 -7.63
C PRO A 24 -21.50 -5.08 -9.14
N SER A 25 -22.67 -5.40 -9.71
CA SER A 25 -22.79 -5.61 -11.15
C SER A 25 -22.62 -4.30 -11.93
N PRO A 26 -22.04 -4.32 -13.14
CA PRO A 26 -21.97 -3.15 -13.99
C PRO A 26 -23.37 -2.68 -14.41
N SER A 27 -23.55 -1.36 -14.43
CA SER A 27 -24.72 -0.68 -14.97
C SER A 27 -24.61 -0.59 -16.49
N PRO A 28 -25.74 -0.64 -17.23
CA PRO A 28 -25.75 -0.39 -18.68
C PRO A 28 -25.19 0.99 -19.08
N ASN A 29 -25.15 1.94 -18.14
CA ASN A 29 -24.64 3.29 -18.35
C ASN A 29 -23.14 3.43 -18.02
N ASP A 30 -22.50 2.39 -17.49
CA ASP A 30 -21.08 2.46 -17.17
C ASP A 30 -20.25 2.54 -18.47
N PRO A 31 -19.23 3.42 -18.55
CA PRO A 31 -18.37 3.50 -19.72
C PRO A 31 -17.64 2.17 -19.93
N PRO A 32 -17.46 1.68 -21.16
CA PRO A 32 -16.60 0.54 -21.42
C PRO A 32 -15.12 0.91 -21.18
N PRO A 33 -14.25 -0.08 -20.90
CA PRO A 33 -12.81 0.18 -20.80
C PRO A 33 -12.26 0.70 -22.14
N PRO A 34 -11.17 1.49 -22.12
CA PRO A 34 -10.47 1.92 -23.33
C PRO A 34 -10.06 0.72 -24.21
N ASN A 35 -9.87 0.96 -25.51
CA ASN A 35 -9.48 -0.09 -26.47
C ASN A 35 -8.24 -0.87 -25.99
N HIS A 36 -8.34 -2.20 -25.98
CA HIS A 36 -7.32 -3.14 -25.50
C HIS A 36 -7.05 -3.13 -23.99
N PHE A 37 -7.79 -2.34 -23.21
CA PHE A 37 -7.73 -2.37 -21.75
C PHE A 37 -8.92 -3.11 -21.14
N LEU A 38 -8.76 -3.51 -19.89
CA LEU A 38 -9.76 -4.20 -19.09
C LEU A 38 -9.88 -3.51 -17.73
N TYR A 39 -11.10 -3.39 -17.21
CA TYR A 39 -11.28 -3.03 -15.81
C TYR A 39 -11.01 -4.23 -14.89
N PRO A 40 -10.52 -3.98 -13.66
CA PRO A 40 -10.36 -5.03 -12.66
C PRO A 40 -11.67 -5.77 -12.42
N LYS A 41 -11.58 -7.07 -12.17
CA LYS A 41 -12.74 -7.89 -11.75
C LYS A 41 -12.33 -8.82 -10.63
N ALA A 42 -13.04 -8.71 -9.51
CA ALA A 42 -12.93 -9.55 -8.34
C ALA A 42 -13.93 -10.72 -8.39
N GLY A 43 -13.58 -11.81 -7.72
CA GLY A 43 -14.53 -12.89 -7.43
C GLY A 43 -15.47 -12.53 -6.28
N THR A 44 -16.38 -13.46 -5.96
CA THR A 44 -17.14 -13.40 -4.71
C THR A 44 -16.28 -13.94 -3.58
N PHE A 45 -16.08 -13.13 -2.53
CA PHE A 45 -15.30 -13.54 -1.36
C PHE A 45 -16.20 -14.02 -0.24
N LYS A 46 -15.78 -15.07 0.46
CA LYS A 46 -16.49 -15.63 1.62
C LYS A 46 -15.60 -15.56 2.86
N LEU A 47 -16.16 -15.10 3.97
CA LEU A 47 -15.46 -15.08 5.25
C LEU A 47 -15.29 -16.51 5.77
N ARG A 48 -14.10 -16.81 6.25
CA ARG A 48 -13.75 -18.10 6.83
C ARG A 48 -12.91 -17.89 8.09
N LYS A 49 -13.15 -18.73 9.09
CA LYS A 49 -12.31 -18.82 10.28
C LYS A 49 -11.07 -19.67 10.00
N THR A 50 -9.90 -19.19 10.39
CA THR A 50 -8.63 -19.91 10.23
C THR A 50 -7.59 -19.37 11.21
N SER A 51 -6.77 -20.25 11.79
CA SER A 51 -5.59 -19.84 12.58
C SER A 51 -4.34 -19.64 11.72
N ALA A 52 -4.42 -19.84 10.41
CA ALA A 52 -3.30 -19.56 9.51
C ALA A 52 -2.99 -18.05 9.42
N PHE A 53 -3.92 -17.19 9.80
CA PHE A 53 -3.79 -15.73 9.79
C PHE A 53 -3.94 -15.19 11.21
N GLN A 54 -3.15 -14.18 11.57
CA GLN A 54 -3.17 -13.62 12.93
C GLN A 54 -4.56 -13.08 13.29
N ARG A 55 -5.32 -12.58 12.31
CA ARG A 55 -6.68 -12.08 12.53
C ARG A 55 -7.67 -13.17 12.98
N GLY A 56 -7.35 -14.45 12.78
CA GLY A 56 -8.27 -15.57 13.04
C GLY A 56 -9.34 -15.78 11.97
N TYR A 57 -9.44 -14.86 11.01
CA TYR A 57 -10.41 -14.87 9.92
C TYR A 57 -9.79 -14.34 8.63
N ILE A 58 -10.35 -14.77 7.50
CA ILE A 58 -9.92 -14.39 6.16
C ILE A 58 -11.11 -14.37 5.20
N TYR A 59 -11.06 -13.50 4.20
CA TYR A 59 -11.92 -13.61 3.02
C TYR A 59 -11.24 -14.45 1.95
N THR A 60 -11.91 -15.50 1.46
CA THR A 60 -11.36 -16.34 0.38
C THR A 60 -12.23 -16.33 -0.87
N THR A 61 -11.58 -16.48 -2.02
CA THR A 61 -12.24 -16.79 -3.30
C THR A 61 -11.48 -17.93 -4.00
N PRO A 62 -12.16 -18.86 -4.69
CA PRO A 62 -11.50 -19.87 -5.49
C PRO A 62 -10.64 -19.26 -6.61
N TYR A 63 -9.51 -19.90 -6.91
CA TYR A 63 -8.62 -19.53 -7.99
C TYR A 63 -8.10 -20.78 -8.70
N ASN A 64 -8.24 -20.88 -10.02
CA ASN A 64 -7.79 -22.04 -10.80
C ASN A 64 -6.51 -21.68 -11.57
N ARG A 65 -5.39 -22.32 -11.28
CA ARG A 65 -4.08 -21.97 -11.88
C ARG A 65 -4.04 -22.23 -13.39
N GLU A 66 -4.51 -23.38 -13.83
CA GLU A 66 -4.42 -23.83 -15.23
C GLU A 66 -5.13 -22.88 -16.19
N ASN A 67 -6.28 -22.35 -15.76
CA ASN A 67 -7.10 -21.47 -16.59
C ASN A 67 -6.75 -19.98 -16.48
N SER A 68 -6.02 -19.58 -15.43
CA SER A 68 -5.89 -18.16 -15.08
C SER A 68 -4.53 -17.54 -15.36
N ILE A 69 -3.41 -18.28 -15.42
CA ILE A 69 -2.07 -17.66 -15.50
C ILE A 69 -1.91 -16.75 -16.74
N ALA A 70 -2.22 -17.25 -17.93
CA ALA A 70 -2.09 -16.47 -19.16
C ALA A 70 -3.08 -15.30 -19.21
N THR A 71 -4.31 -15.54 -18.74
CA THR A 71 -5.38 -14.55 -18.69
C THR A 71 -5.06 -13.43 -17.70
N ASP A 72 -4.55 -13.75 -16.52
CA ASP A 72 -4.21 -12.76 -15.49
C ASP A 72 -2.97 -11.97 -15.87
N HIS A 73 -1.95 -12.63 -16.44
CA HIS A 73 -0.82 -11.90 -17.01
C HIS A 73 -1.26 -10.90 -18.07
N TYR A 74 -2.17 -11.29 -18.98
CA TYR A 74 -2.75 -10.36 -19.95
C TYR A 74 -3.54 -9.23 -19.27
N ARG A 75 -4.42 -9.55 -18.31
CA ARG A 75 -5.25 -8.57 -17.60
C ARG A 75 -4.42 -7.55 -16.84
N MET A 76 -3.35 -7.98 -16.20
CA MET A 76 -2.44 -7.13 -15.44
C MET A 76 -1.70 -6.13 -16.33
N LEU A 77 -1.23 -6.58 -17.50
CA LEU A 77 -0.57 -5.71 -18.48
C LEU A 77 -1.52 -4.71 -19.14
N HIS A 78 -2.83 -4.97 -19.11
CA HIS A 78 -3.86 -4.21 -19.79
C HIS A 78 -4.92 -3.65 -18.81
N VAL A 79 -4.59 -3.49 -17.54
CA VAL A 79 -5.54 -2.96 -16.56
C VAL A 79 -5.72 -1.45 -16.76
N ALA A 80 -6.98 -0.99 -16.71
CA ALA A 80 -7.31 0.44 -16.69
C ALA A 80 -8.00 0.80 -15.38
N THR A 81 -7.81 2.05 -14.94
CA THR A 81 -8.52 2.63 -13.80
C THR A 81 -10.00 2.84 -14.14
N PRO A 82 -10.94 2.22 -13.41
CA PRO A 82 -12.37 2.47 -13.62
C PRO A 82 -12.73 3.94 -13.37
N PRO A 83 -13.62 4.55 -14.16
CA PRO A 83 -13.99 5.96 -14.03
C PRO A 83 -14.64 6.28 -12.68
N GLN A 84 -15.28 5.30 -12.04
CA GLN A 84 -15.92 5.40 -10.72
C GLN A 84 -14.90 5.65 -9.58
N LEU A 85 -13.61 5.42 -9.81
CA LEU A 85 -12.56 5.80 -8.85
C LEU A 85 -12.29 7.31 -8.81
N THR A 86 -12.80 8.06 -9.78
CA THR A 86 -12.72 9.53 -9.73
C THR A 86 -13.60 10.04 -8.59
N PRO A 87 -13.05 10.76 -7.60
CA PRO A 87 -13.85 11.28 -6.50
C PRO A 87 -14.97 12.18 -7.03
N ARG A 88 -16.19 11.95 -6.55
CA ARG A 88 -17.30 12.85 -6.77
C ARG A 88 -17.47 13.72 -5.54
N HIS A 89 -17.86 14.97 -5.74
CA HIS A 89 -18.19 15.86 -4.65
C HIS A 89 -19.69 16.07 -4.63
N VAL A 90 -20.28 15.85 -3.47
CA VAL A 90 -21.70 16.12 -3.23
C VAL A 90 -21.77 17.18 -2.15
N LEU A 91 -22.58 18.21 -2.38
CA LEU A 91 -22.86 19.19 -1.34
C LEU A 91 -23.82 18.54 -0.34
N ASP A 92 -23.38 18.40 0.91
CA ASP A 92 -24.26 17.97 1.98
C ASP A 92 -25.35 19.04 2.20
N PRO A 93 -26.64 18.71 1.98
CA PRO A 93 -27.72 19.68 2.10
C PRO A 93 -27.82 20.28 3.51
N ALA A 94 -27.47 19.52 4.55
CA ALA A 94 -27.61 19.92 5.94
C ALA A 94 -26.45 20.81 6.41
N THR A 95 -25.22 20.47 6.03
CA THR A 95 -24.02 21.20 6.48
C THR A 95 -23.51 22.24 5.49
N GLN A 96 -24.01 22.22 4.24
CA GLN A 96 -23.49 23.01 3.11
C GLN A 96 -21.98 22.79 2.87
N GLN A 97 -21.45 21.65 3.32
CA GLN A 97 -20.05 21.27 3.10
C GLN A 97 -19.94 20.29 1.94
N LEU A 98 -18.85 20.39 1.18
CA LEU A 98 -18.52 19.41 0.15
C LEU A 98 -18.11 18.10 0.81
N GLN A 99 -18.90 17.04 0.58
CA GLN A 99 -18.54 15.68 0.94
C GLN A 99 -17.93 14.98 -0.27
N TYR A 100 -16.84 14.27 -0.02
CA TYR A 100 -16.22 13.40 -1.00
C TYR A 100 -16.93 12.06 -0.98
N CYS A 101 -17.50 11.67 -2.11
CA CYS A 101 -18.18 10.41 -2.30
C CYS A 101 -17.50 9.63 -3.42
N HIS A 102 -17.54 8.31 -3.28
CA HIS A 102 -17.10 7.38 -4.32
C HIS A 102 -18.25 6.43 -4.59
N ASP A 103 -18.48 6.12 -5.86
CA ASP A 103 -19.42 5.06 -6.19
C ASP A 103 -18.79 3.71 -5.95
N PRO A 104 -19.61 2.68 -5.68
CA PRO A 104 -19.18 1.31 -5.85
C PRO A 104 -18.58 1.13 -7.25
N VAL A 105 -17.36 0.60 -7.31
CA VAL A 105 -16.71 0.29 -8.58
C VAL A 105 -17.25 -1.06 -9.07
N PRO A 106 -17.88 -1.11 -10.25
CA PRO A 106 -18.38 -2.37 -10.82
C PRO A 106 -17.32 -3.47 -10.84
N ASP A 107 -17.77 -4.70 -10.66
CA ASP A 107 -16.94 -5.90 -10.62
C ASP A 107 -15.82 -5.87 -9.56
N CYS A 108 -15.77 -4.89 -8.65
CA CYS A 108 -14.75 -4.79 -7.61
C CYS A 108 -15.39 -4.85 -6.21
N ILE A 109 -14.71 -5.49 -5.25
CA ILE A 109 -15.16 -5.49 -3.86
C ILE A 109 -14.49 -4.37 -3.08
N GLN A 110 -15.22 -3.78 -2.13
CA GLN A 110 -14.61 -2.96 -1.09
C GLN A 110 -14.00 -3.87 -0.03
N MET A 111 -12.70 -3.76 0.19
CA MET A 111 -12.01 -4.51 1.24
C MET A 111 -12.45 -4.03 2.63
N VAL A 112 -12.72 -4.96 3.52
CA VAL A 112 -13.02 -4.73 4.94
C VAL A 112 -11.70 -4.51 5.68
N PRO A 113 -11.50 -3.35 6.35
CA PRO A 113 -10.28 -3.11 7.10
C PRO A 113 -9.97 -4.13 8.19
N GLY A 114 -8.70 -4.50 8.29
CA GLY A 114 -8.16 -5.42 9.28
C GLY A 114 -8.24 -6.90 8.90
N VAL A 115 -8.83 -7.23 7.74
CA VAL A 115 -9.07 -8.62 7.33
C VAL A 115 -8.27 -8.94 6.08
N PRO A 116 -7.43 -10.00 6.10
CA PRO A 116 -6.78 -10.52 4.91
C PRO A 116 -7.75 -11.07 3.86
N TYR A 117 -7.28 -11.11 2.62
CA TYR A 117 -7.94 -11.70 1.46
C TYR A 117 -6.99 -12.70 0.82
N ALA A 118 -7.46 -13.89 0.50
CA ALA A 118 -6.66 -14.94 -0.15
C ALA A 118 -7.39 -15.66 -1.28
N PHE A 119 -6.61 -16.25 -2.17
CA PHE A 119 -7.07 -17.25 -3.10
C PHE A 119 -7.02 -18.64 -2.47
N GLU A 120 -8.06 -19.44 -2.72
CA GLU A 120 -8.05 -20.89 -2.54
C GLU A 120 -7.58 -21.53 -3.84
N ILE A 121 -6.33 -21.99 -3.84
CA ILE A 121 -5.66 -22.48 -5.05
C ILE A 121 -6.26 -23.82 -5.47
N ASP A 122 -6.70 -23.90 -6.72
CA ASP A 122 -7.37 -25.05 -7.34
C ASP A 122 -8.54 -25.60 -6.52
N GLY A 123 -9.23 -24.70 -5.81
CA GLY A 123 -10.35 -25.06 -4.92
C GLY A 123 -9.94 -25.77 -3.64
N ASN A 124 -8.64 -25.84 -3.32
CA ASN A 124 -8.14 -26.41 -2.09
C ASN A 124 -8.22 -25.39 -0.95
N PRO A 125 -9.08 -25.58 0.06
CA PRO A 125 -9.21 -24.65 1.17
C PRO A 125 -7.97 -24.60 2.08
N ASN A 126 -7.04 -25.54 1.96
CA ASN A 126 -5.81 -25.56 2.77
C ASN A 126 -4.61 -24.95 2.04
N GLU A 127 -4.72 -24.70 0.73
CA GLU A 127 -3.70 -24.03 -0.08
C GLU A 127 -4.15 -22.58 -0.30
N LEU A 128 -3.80 -21.72 0.65
CA LEU A 128 -4.15 -20.30 0.63
C LEU A 128 -2.98 -19.48 0.10
N HIS A 129 -3.27 -18.58 -0.83
CA HIS A 129 -2.33 -17.56 -1.28
C HIS A 129 -2.85 -16.18 -0.93
N THR A 130 -2.17 -15.45 -0.07
CA THR A 130 -2.64 -14.12 0.33
C THR A 130 -2.59 -13.19 -0.87
N ILE A 131 -3.72 -12.55 -1.17
CA ILE A 131 -3.85 -11.50 -2.17
C ILE A 131 -3.48 -10.20 -1.51
N GLY A 132 -4.08 -9.89 -0.36
CA GLY A 132 -3.74 -8.69 0.40
C GLY A 132 -4.65 -8.36 1.57
N ALA A 133 -4.35 -7.26 2.27
CA ALA A 133 -5.25 -6.67 3.25
C ALA A 133 -5.12 -5.14 3.28
N VAL A 134 -6.13 -4.51 3.87
CA VAL A 134 -6.14 -3.08 4.18
C VAL A 134 -6.24 -2.86 5.68
N HIS A 135 -5.35 -2.04 6.24
CA HIS A 135 -5.31 -1.79 7.68
C HIS A 135 -5.48 -0.31 7.99
N THR A 136 -6.43 -0.01 8.86
CA THR A 136 -6.77 1.31 9.40
C THR A 136 -6.31 1.42 10.85
N PHE A 137 -6.11 2.63 11.40
CA PHE A 137 -5.94 2.74 12.85
C PHE A 137 -7.15 2.16 13.62
N GLU A 138 -8.35 2.35 13.10
CA GLU A 138 -9.57 1.78 13.70
C GLU A 138 -9.55 0.25 13.72
N SER A 139 -9.11 -0.40 12.64
CA SER A 139 -9.03 -1.87 12.57
C SER A 139 -7.88 -2.43 13.40
N LEU A 140 -6.84 -1.63 13.65
CA LEU A 140 -5.65 -1.99 14.41
C LEU A 140 -5.76 -1.66 15.92
N ARG A 141 -6.72 -0.82 16.35
CA ARG A 141 -6.82 -0.35 17.74
C ARG A 141 -6.97 -1.45 18.80
N HIS A 142 -7.38 -2.64 18.36
CA HIS A 142 -7.59 -3.82 19.19
C HIS A 142 -6.34 -4.72 19.26
N GLU A 143 -5.35 -4.46 18.41
CA GLU A 143 -4.12 -5.26 18.36
C GLU A 143 -3.20 -4.87 19.54
N HIS A 144 -2.49 -5.86 20.09
CA HIS A 144 -1.62 -5.64 21.24
C HIS A 144 -0.46 -4.67 20.97
N ASP A 145 -0.03 -4.57 19.71
CA ASP A 145 1.04 -3.69 19.25
C ASP A 145 0.52 -2.41 18.57
N PHE A 146 -0.74 -2.02 18.83
CA PHE A 146 -1.34 -0.82 18.26
C PHE A 146 -0.52 0.46 18.53
N TRP A 147 -0.11 0.70 19.78
CA TRP A 147 0.61 1.92 20.15
C TRP A 147 1.98 2.06 19.45
N PRO A 148 2.84 1.01 19.42
CA PRO A 148 4.03 1.03 18.58
C PRO A 148 3.74 1.36 17.10
N ILE A 149 2.69 0.76 16.51
CA ILE A 149 2.30 1.06 15.12
C ILE A 149 1.87 2.53 14.97
N TYR A 150 1.09 3.04 15.91
CA TYR A 150 0.65 4.42 15.91
C TYR A 150 1.85 5.39 15.98
N ASP A 151 2.76 5.17 16.94
CA ASP A 151 3.93 6.01 17.18
C ASP A 151 4.87 6.04 15.96
N ASP A 152 5.14 4.88 15.36
CA ASP A 152 5.96 4.79 14.15
C ASP A 152 5.26 5.48 12.96
N THR A 153 3.93 5.35 12.85
CA THR A 153 3.18 6.05 11.79
C THR A 153 3.26 7.57 11.96
N VAL A 154 3.15 8.06 13.20
CA VAL A 154 3.32 9.48 13.53
C VAL A 154 4.74 9.95 13.24
N LEU A 155 5.75 9.13 13.54
CA LEU A 155 7.15 9.45 13.25
C LEU A 155 7.37 9.60 11.74
N VAL A 156 6.85 8.66 10.94
CA VAL A 156 6.91 8.75 9.48
C VAL A 156 6.18 9.99 8.98
N ALA A 157 4.96 10.26 9.47
CA ALA A 157 4.19 11.43 9.05
C ALA A 157 4.91 12.75 9.37
N LYS A 158 5.48 12.89 10.58
CA LYS A 158 6.28 14.05 10.99
C LYS A 158 7.54 14.19 10.15
N GLY A 159 8.26 13.10 9.90
CA GLY A 159 9.47 13.12 9.09
C GLY A 159 9.21 13.42 7.61
N LEU A 160 8.06 13.07 7.06
CA LEU A 160 7.75 13.37 5.65
C LEU A 160 7.16 14.77 5.48
N ARG A 161 6.25 15.18 6.37
CA ARG A 161 5.48 16.44 6.24
C ARG A 161 6.03 17.60 7.04
N GLY A 162 7.02 17.35 7.89
CA GLY A 162 7.45 18.30 8.89
C GLY A 162 6.47 18.42 10.05
N CYS A 163 6.92 19.06 11.11
CA CYS A 163 6.14 19.37 12.28
C CYS A 163 6.68 20.65 12.89
N ARG A 164 5.83 21.67 13.00
CA ARG A 164 6.11 22.83 13.85
C ARG A 164 5.95 22.38 15.29
N GLN A 165 7.05 22.09 15.97
CA GLN A 165 6.99 21.77 17.39
C GLN A 165 6.66 23.02 18.20
N ALA A 166 5.94 22.83 19.31
CA ALA A 166 5.69 23.88 20.29
C ALA A 166 6.86 23.92 21.30
N GLY A 167 7.34 25.11 21.65
CA GLY A 167 8.43 25.30 22.63
C GLY A 167 9.83 25.39 22.00
N ASP A 168 10.86 24.96 22.75
CA ASP A 168 12.29 25.14 22.45
C ASP A 168 12.90 24.06 21.53
N LEU A 169 12.09 23.13 21.02
CA LEU A 169 12.61 22.08 20.15
C LEU A 169 12.73 22.56 18.70
N SER A 170 13.79 22.15 18.02
CA SER A 170 14.02 22.47 16.62
C SER A 170 12.87 21.95 15.74
N PRO A 171 12.34 22.78 14.82
CA PRO A 171 11.29 22.34 13.90
C PRO A 171 11.79 21.19 13.03
N VAL A 172 10.92 20.22 12.76
CA VAL A 172 11.17 19.19 11.74
C VAL A 172 10.67 19.73 10.42
N PHE A 173 11.54 19.87 9.43
CA PHE A 173 11.16 20.32 8.10
C PHE A 173 10.59 19.16 7.27
N PRO A 174 9.61 19.43 6.39
CA PRO A 174 9.19 18.45 5.40
C PRO A 174 10.38 17.91 4.59
N ILE A 175 10.35 16.61 4.24
CA ILE A 175 11.45 16.00 3.48
C ILE A 175 11.66 16.67 2.10
N THR A 176 10.60 17.26 1.58
CA THR A 176 10.57 18.00 0.31
C THR A 176 11.15 19.42 0.39
N ASP A 177 11.52 19.87 1.58
CA ASP A 177 12.20 21.16 1.76
C ASP A 177 13.72 21.01 1.57
N TYR A 178 14.21 19.78 1.64
CA TYR A 178 15.54 19.42 1.17
C TYR A 178 15.50 19.29 -0.36
N SER A 179 16.56 19.72 -1.06
CA SER A 179 16.67 19.66 -2.52
C SER A 179 16.75 18.21 -3.04
N ILE A 180 15.65 17.46 -2.91
CA ILE A 180 15.51 16.05 -3.29
C ILE A 180 15.35 15.89 -4.79
N LYS A 181 15.86 14.79 -5.33
CA LYS A 181 15.84 14.50 -6.76
C LYS A 181 14.64 13.62 -7.11
N THR A 182 13.84 14.06 -8.08
CA THR A 182 12.77 13.27 -8.67
C THR A 182 13.34 12.07 -9.44
N ASN A 183 12.61 10.96 -9.45
CA ASN A 183 12.97 9.78 -10.22
C ASN A 183 12.94 10.10 -11.73
N ASP A 184 13.91 9.61 -12.52
CA ASP A 184 14.03 9.90 -13.96
C ASP A 184 12.80 9.47 -14.79
N ARG A 185 11.92 8.63 -14.23
CA ARG A 185 10.66 8.24 -14.87
C ARG A 185 9.55 9.31 -14.71
N SER A 186 9.75 10.31 -13.86
CA SER A 186 8.81 11.41 -13.66
C SER A 186 8.92 12.41 -14.81
N PRO A 187 7.80 12.93 -15.35
CA PRO A 187 7.85 14.01 -16.32
C PRO A 187 8.51 15.25 -15.70
N PRO A 188 9.22 16.08 -16.50
CA PRO A 188 9.80 17.32 -15.99
C PRO A 188 8.68 18.22 -15.42
N SER A 189 8.84 18.64 -14.17
CA SER A 189 7.90 19.55 -13.50
C SER A 189 7.73 20.83 -14.33
N ALA A 190 6.50 21.28 -14.56
CA ALA A 190 6.31 22.56 -15.25
C ALA A 190 6.90 23.69 -14.39
N PRO A 191 7.46 24.76 -15.01
CA PRO A 191 8.02 25.88 -14.26
C PRO A 191 6.97 26.49 -13.32
N GLY A 192 7.28 26.52 -12.02
CA GLY A 192 6.38 27.01 -10.96
C GLY A 192 5.48 25.95 -10.31
N GLN A 193 5.56 24.67 -10.71
CA GLN A 193 4.79 23.60 -10.08
C GLN A 193 5.45 23.04 -8.81
N SER A 194 4.61 23.00 -7.75
CA SER A 194 4.36 21.89 -6.82
C SER A 194 5.51 20.88 -6.60
N LYS A 195 5.86 20.65 -5.33
CA LYS A 195 6.73 19.56 -4.82
C LYS A 195 6.17 18.14 -5.10
N ALA A 196 5.18 17.98 -5.98
CA ALA A 196 4.63 16.70 -6.39
C ALA A 196 5.63 15.96 -7.29
N GLY A 197 5.70 14.64 -7.11
CA GLY A 197 6.64 13.80 -7.82
C GLY A 197 6.87 12.46 -7.13
N SER A 198 7.66 11.63 -7.80
CA SER A 198 8.14 10.35 -7.27
C SER A 198 9.60 10.49 -6.88
N TYR A 199 9.95 10.12 -5.65
CA TYR A 199 11.29 10.25 -5.07
C TYR A 199 11.76 8.91 -4.51
N ASN A 200 13.00 8.51 -4.80
CA ASN A 200 13.59 7.29 -4.23
C ASN A 200 14.23 7.65 -2.88
N LEU A 201 13.79 7.04 -1.77
CA LEU A 201 14.30 7.38 -0.43
C LEU A 201 15.38 6.43 0.08
N ALA A 202 15.35 5.15 -0.34
CA ALA A 202 16.26 4.12 0.16
C ALA A 202 17.32 3.74 -0.88
N SER A 203 17.06 2.71 -1.69
CA SER A 203 17.94 2.31 -2.80
C SER A 203 17.29 2.56 -4.16
N THR A 204 18.14 2.61 -5.18
CA THR A 204 17.77 2.57 -6.60
C THR A 204 18.60 1.50 -7.30
N LEU A 205 18.03 0.89 -8.34
CA LEU A 205 18.80 0.04 -9.25
C LEU A 205 19.42 0.91 -10.34
N LEU A 206 20.72 0.71 -10.61
CA LEU A 206 21.37 1.37 -11.73
C LEU A 206 20.83 0.79 -13.05
N LYS A 207 20.19 1.63 -13.88
CA LYS A 207 19.67 1.23 -15.19
C LYS A 207 20.82 0.91 -16.15
N GLY A 208 20.71 -0.17 -16.92
CA GLY A 208 21.64 -0.54 -18.01
C GLY A 208 22.69 -1.59 -17.67
N ASN A 209 22.83 -2.00 -16.40
CA ASN A 209 23.80 -3.02 -15.98
C ASN A 209 23.10 -4.29 -15.47
N GLY A 210 22.81 -5.25 -16.37
CA GLY A 210 22.50 -6.65 -16.02
C GLY A 210 21.60 -6.86 -14.78
N PRO A 211 21.79 -7.91 -13.96
CA PRO A 211 21.12 -8.02 -12.66
C PRO A 211 21.62 -6.86 -11.77
N GLY A 212 20.80 -5.81 -11.70
CA GLY A 212 21.18 -4.44 -11.36
C GLY A 212 22.04 -4.26 -10.12
N VAL A 213 23.04 -3.38 -10.23
CA VAL A 213 23.77 -2.87 -9.07
C VAL A 213 22.81 -2.03 -8.22
N VAL A 214 22.58 -2.46 -6.97
CA VAL A 214 21.83 -1.69 -5.97
C VAL A 214 22.74 -0.57 -5.47
N LEU A 215 22.28 0.66 -5.61
CA LEU A 215 22.95 1.85 -5.09
C LEU A 215 22.02 2.57 -4.11
N PRO A 216 22.56 3.21 -3.05
CA PRO A 216 21.80 4.18 -2.29
C PRO A 216 21.19 5.23 -3.21
N ALA A 217 19.95 5.62 -2.95
CA ALA A 217 19.31 6.69 -3.69
C ALA A 217 20.10 7.99 -3.45
N ALA A 218 20.68 8.55 -4.51
CA ALA A 218 21.39 9.82 -4.44
C ALA A 218 20.37 10.96 -4.23
N GLN A 219 20.16 11.34 -2.97
CA GLN A 219 19.25 12.41 -2.56
C GLN A 219 20.04 13.64 -2.05
N ALA A 220 19.49 14.42 -1.13
CA ALA A 220 20.17 15.57 -0.53
C ALA A 220 21.33 15.13 0.38
N ASP A 221 22.40 15.93 0.44
CA ASP A 221 23.67 15.60 1.12
C ASP A 221 23.84 16.28 2.50
N SER A 222 22.75 16.81 3.07
CA SER A 222 22.81 17.44 4.40
C SER A 222 22.74 16.37 5.51
N PRO A 223 23.54 16.48 6.59
CA PRO A 223 23.46 15.57 7.75
C PRO A 223 22.06 15.47 8.36
N GLU A 224 21.30 16.57 8.38
CA GLU A 224 19.94 16.63 8.89
C GLU A 224 18.99 15.76 8.06
N PHE A 225 19.07 15.89 6.73
CA PHE A 225 18.30 15.03 5.81
C PHE A 225 18.65 13.55 5.98
N ALA A 226 19.93 13.22 6.11
CA ALA A 226 20.37 11.84 6.30
C ALA A 226 19.82 11.25 7.60
N ALA A 227 19.87 12.00 8.71
CA ALA A 227 19.32 11.59 9.99
C ALA A 227 17.78 11.43 9.95
N GLN A 228 17.08 12.38 9.32
CA GLN A 228 15.63 12.34 9.15
C GLN A 228 15.19 11.16 8.28
N THR A 229 15.85 10.95 7.14
CA THR A 229 15.55 9.84 6.23
C THR A 229 15.84 8.49 6.88
N SER A 230 16.95 8.36 7.61
CA SER A 230 17.25 7.15 8.39
C SER A 230 16.15 6.84 9.41
N THR A 231 15.69 7.85 10.15
CA THR A 231 14.61 7.72 11.13
C THR A 231 13.30 7.27 10.48
N VAL A 232 12.94 7.88 9.34
CA VAL A 232 11.73 7.51 8.58
C VAL A 232 11.83 6.08 8.07
N LEU A 233 12.95 5.68 7.46
CA LEU A 233 13.11 4.34 6.89
C LEU A 233 13.10 3.24 7.97
N GLN A 234 13.67 3.50 9.14
CA GLN A 234 13.58 2.59 10.28
C GLN A 234 12.14 2.40 10.75
N ALA A 235 11.37 3.49 10.89
CA ALA A 235 9.96 3.40 11.27
C ALA A 235 9.12 2.68 10.20
N VAL A 236 9.32 2.98 8.91
CA VAL A 236 8.66 2.25 7.82
C VAL A 236 9.00 0.75 7.87
N SER A 237 10.25 0.38 8.17
CA SER A 237 10.66 -1.02 8.32
C SER A 237 9.93 -1.71 9.47
N ARG A 238 9.86 -1.08 10.65
CA ARG A 238 9.11 -1.60 11.81
C ARG A 238 7.63 -1.76 11.51
N LEU A 239 7.01 -0.73 10.91
CA LEU A 239 5.62 -0.77 10.46
C LEU A 239 5.37 -1.91 9.49
N ARG A 240 6.22 -2.05 8.47
CA ARG A 240 6.10 -3.13 7.48
C ARG A 240 6.06 -4.50 8.19
N ARG A 241 6.97 -4.78 9.11
CA ARG A 241 7.01 -6.09 9.81
C ARG A 241 5.75 -6.30 10.64
N ALA A 242 5.33 -5.28 11.41
CA ALA A 242 4.15 -5.35 12.27
C ALA A 242 2.85 -5.55 11.47
N ILE A 243 2.75 -4.91 10.31
CA ILE A 243 1.58 -4.98 9.44
C ILE A 243 1.58 -6.26 8.58
N LEU A 244 2.71 -6.65 7.99
CA LEU A 244 2.77 -7.87 7.17
C LEU A 244 2.42 -9.12 7.97
N ARG A 245 2.84 -9.21 9.24
CA ARG A 245 2.45 -10.32 10.13
C ARG A 245 0.93 -10.44 10.31
N LYS A 246 0.20 -9.32 10.26
CA LYS A 246 -1.28 -9.28 10.36
C LYS A 246 -1.98 -9.54 9.04
N THR A 247 -1.25 -9.42 7.94
CA THR A 247 -1.79 -9.42 6.57
C THR A 247 -1.61 -10.79 5.93
N LEU A 248 -0.44 -11.40 6.11
CA LEU A 248 -0.06 -12.67 5.53
C LEU A 248 -0.49 -13.86 6.37
N SER A 249 -0.53 -15.03 5.73
CA SER A 249 -0.53 -16.29 6.47
C SER A 249 0.80 -16.46 7.22
N LYS A 250 0.80 -17.22 8.32
CA LYS A 250 2.01 -17.49 9.08
C LYS A 250 3.11 -18.12 8.20
N ALA A 251 2.74 -19.06 7.34
CA ALA A 251 3.67 -19.67 6.38
C ALA A 251 4.32 -18.64 5.45
N GLU A 252 3.53 -17.77 4.82
CA GLU A 252 4.05 -16.74 3.91
C GLU A 252 4.91 -15.71 4.65
N TYR A 253 4.49 -15.30 5.85
CA TYR A 253 5.26 -14.36 6.67
C TYR A 253 6.61 -14.95 7.09
N ASP A 254 6.62 -16.17 7.63
CA ASP A 254 7.82 -16.86 8.08
C ASP A 254 8.78 -17.10 6.90
N LEU A 255 8.26 -17.45 5.72
CA LEU A 255 9.08 -17.61 4.50
C LEU A 255 9.71 -16.29 4.05
N ILE A 256 8.97 -15.18 4.11
CA ILE A 256 9.49 -13.85 3.73
C ILE A 256 10.55 -13.38 4.71
N GLU A 257 10.34 -13.55 6.02
CA GLU A 257 11.34 -13.18 7.03
C GLU A 257 12.57 -14.09 6.95
N PHE A 258 12.40 -15.40 6.73
CA PHE A 258 13.52 -16.32 6.49
C PHE A 258 14.34 -15.90 5.26
N ASN A 259 13.69 -15.65 4.12
CA ASN A 259 14.37 -15.20 2.91
C ASN A 259 15.11 -13.87 3.11
N ALA A 260 14.53 -12.96 3.90
CA ALA A 260 15.15 -11.69 4.25
C ALA A 260 16.43 -11.84 5.07
N GLU A 261 16.39 -12.74 6.06
CA GLU A 261 17.52 -13.07 6.93
C GLU A 261 18.63 -13.79 6.15
N ASP A 262 18.27 -14.84 5.41
CA ASP A 262 19.22 -15.68 4.67
C ASP A 262 19.92 -14.92 3.54
N MET A 263 19.17 -14.08 2.82
CA MET A 263 19.73 -13.24 1.75
C MET A 263 20.49 -12.02 2.28
N ASN A 264 20.68 -11.89 3.60
CA ASN A 264 21.30 -10.73 4.25
C ASN A 264 20.78 -9.43 3.65
N VAL A 265 19.46 -9.28 3.59
CA VAL A 265 18.83 -8.13 2.96
C VAL A 265 19.10 -6.91 3.84
N ILE A 266 20.20 -6.20 3.56
CA ILE A 266 20.58 -4.96 4.23
C ILE A 266 19.70 -3.84 3.65
N GLY A 267 18.76 -3.36 4.46
CA GLY A 267 18.03 -2.12 4.23
C GLY A 267 18.70 -0.94 4.96
N PHE A 268 18.04 0.22 4.90
CA PHE A 268 18.54 1.42 5.55
C PHE A 268 18.12 1.48 7.02
N GLY A 269 19.09 1.73 7.92
CA GLY A 269 18.82 2.09 9.31
C GLY A 269 19.22 1.08 10.40
N GLY A 270 20.05 0.07 10.12
CA GLY A 270 20.63 -0.76 11.19
C GLY A 270 21.22 -2.10 10.72
N LEU A 271 21.72 -2.88 11.68
CA LEU A 271 22.28 -4.24 11.50
C LEU A 271 21.22 -5.35 11.51
N GLN A 272 19.94 -5.01 11.66
CA GLN A 272 18.87 -6.00 11.55
C GLN A 272 18.56 -6.22 10.06
N PRO A 273 18.22 -7.46 9.64
CA PRO A 273 17.70 -7.71 8.30
C PRO A 273 16.52 -6.78 8.09
N THR A 274 16.70 -5.82 7.18
CA THR A 274 15.78 -4.72 7.00
C THR A 274 15.19 -4.85 5.62
N ASN A 275 13.94 -5.31 5.59
CA ASN A 275 13.20 -5.61 4.37
C ASN A 275 12.76 -4.40 3.55
N ALA A 276 13.18 -3.19 3.93
CA ALA A 276 12.96 -1.96 3.19
C ALA A 276 14.17 -1.65 2.30
N THR A 277 14.42 -2.51 1.31
CA THR A 277 15.50 -2.29 0.33
C THR A 277 15.18 -1.17 -0.63
N ALA A 278 13.94 -1.10 -1.13
CA ALA A 278 13.47 -0.08 -2.05
C ALA A 278 12.27 0.65 -1.44
N ALA A 279 12.44 1.94 -1.14
CA ALA A 279 11.39 2.80 -0.63
C ALA A 279 11.21 3.98 -1.59
N GLN A 280 9.99 4.16 -2.07
CA GLN A 280 9.61 5.26 -2.96
C GLN A 280 8.56 6.13 -2.27
N LEU A 281 8.77 7.44 -2.31
CA LEU A 281 7.81 8.44 -1.87
C LEU A 281 7.11 9.02 -3.11
N ASN A 282 5.80 8.84 -3.17
CA ASN A 282 4.96 9.46 -4.17
C ASN A 282 4.17 10.60 -3.51
N LEU A 283 4.38 11.82 -3.99
CA LEU A 283 3.71 13.02 -3.50
C LEU A 283 2.85 13.61 -4.61
N SER A 284 1.59 13.93 -4.30
CA SER A 284 0.71 14.68 -5.19
C SER A 284 0.31 16.00 -4.54
N SER A 285 -0.07 16.98 -5.35
CA SER A 285 -0.71 18.20 -4.85
C SER A 285 -2.23 18.07 -4.89
N LEU A 286 -2.91 18.97 -4.16
CA LEU A 286 -4.37 19.04 -4.12
C LEU A 286 -4.93 19.19 -5.56
N TYR A 287 -5.97 18.41 -5.88
CA TYR A 287 -6.68 18.42 -7.18
C TYR A 287 -5.88 17.94 -8.41
N GLN A 288 -4.67 17.39 -8.23
CA GLN A 288 -3.97 16.69 -9.30
C GLN A 288 -4.09 15.18 -9.11
N LEU A 289 -4.52 14.48 -10.16
CA LEU A 289 -4.48 13.02 -10.18
C LEU A 289 -3.02 12.58 -10.16
N LEU A 290 -2.70 11.51 -9.42
CA LEU A 290 -1.32 11.03 -9.37
C LEU A 290 -0.81 10.62 -10.75
N CYS A 291 -1.68 10.11 -11.64
CA CYS A 291 -1.34 9.81 -13.04
C CYS A 291 -0.96 11.05 -13.86
N GLN A 292 -1.48 12.23 -13.51
CA GLN A 292 -1.08 13.48 -14.15
C GLN A 292 0.31 13.91 -13.69
N ALA A 293 0.64 13.68 -12.42
CA ALA A 293 1.96 14.02 -11.85
C ALA A 293 3.05 12.98 -12.19
N LEU A 294 2.71 11.69 -12.23
CA LEU A 294 3.67 10.58 -12.34
C LEU A 294 3.53 9.77 -13.64
N GLY A 295 2.62 10.14 -14.55
CA GLY A 295 2.33 9.37 -15.75
C GLY A 295 1.79 7.97 -15.43
N ILE A 296 2.30 6.94 -16.12
CA ILE A 296 1.87 5.55 -15.91
C ILE A 296 2.10 5.07 -14.47
N GLN A 297 3.13 5.60 -13.79
CA GLN A 297 3.43 5.25 -12.39
C GLN A 297 2.34 5.72 -11.41
N GLY A 298 1.54 6.70 -11.85
CA GLY A 298 0.37 7.18 -11.13
C GLY A 298 -0.94 6.52 -11.58
N SER A 299 -0.88 5.45 -12.39
CA SER A 299 -2.04 4.62 -12.79
C SER A 299 -1.93 3.19 -12.24
N LEU A 300 -3.03 2.43 -12.28
CA LEU A 300 -3.00 0.99 -11.99
C LEU A 300 -2.11 0.33 -13.05
N HIS A 301 -0.93 -0.12 -12.64
CA HIS A 301 -0.01 -0.82 -13.54
C HIS A 301 0.87 -1.79 -12.75
N THR A 302 1.53 -2.64 -13.49
CA THR A 302 2.41 -3.69 -12.98
C THR A 302 3.78 -3.53 -13.60
N ASP A 303 4.82 -3.40 -12.77
CA ASP A 303 6.19 -3.46 -13.29
C ASP A 303 6.56 -4.93 -13.45
N SER A 304 6.78 -5.37 -14.69
CA SER A 304 7.18 -6.75 -15.00
C SER A 304 8.54 -7.14 -14.43
N LYS A 305 9.26 -6.16 -13.86
CA LYS A 305 10.55 -6.34 -13.18
C LYS A 305 10.42 -6.44 -11.66
N ASP A 306 9.22 -6.31 -11.11
CA ASP A 306 9.00 -6.49 -9.67
C ASP A 306 9.29 -7.93 -9.26
N GLU A 307 9.86 -8.09 -8.07
CA GLU A 307 10.25 -9.40 -7.55
C GLU A 307 9.02 -10.19 -7.08
N VAL A 308 8.73 -11.29 -7.78
CA VAL A 308 7.52 -12.12 -7.55
C VAL A 308 7.44 -12.75 -6.16
N THR A 309 8.56 -12.83 -5.44
CA THR A 309 8.66 -13.41 -4.09
C THR A 309 8.52 -12.37 -2.98
N ARG A 310 8.45 -11.07 -3.31
CA ARG A 310 8.33 -9.99 -2.32
C ARG A 310 6.98 -9.30 -2.40
N ARG A 311 6.51 -8.86 -1.24
CA ARG A 311 5.25 -8.13 -1.09
C ARG A 311 5.51 -6.63 -1.13
N THR A 312 4.67 -5.91 -1.87
CA THR A 312 4.67 -4.45 -1.83
C THR A 312 3.87 -3.98 -0.62
N TYR A 313 4.52 -3.15 0.20
CA TYR A 313 3.89 -2.50 1.35
C TYR A 313 3.67 -1.03 1.03
N PHE A 314 2.40 -0.60 1.06
CA PHE A 314 2.03 0.79 0.83
C PHE A 314 1.60 1.46 2.13
N LEU A 315 2.15 2.65 2.39
CA LEU A 315 1.73 3.53 3.47
C LEU A 315 1.07 4.78 2.86
N LEU A 316 -0.25 4.88 3.00
CA LEU A 316 -0.99 6.04 2.55
C LEU A 316 -1.15 7.06 3.68
N LEU A 317 -0.55 8.23 3.52
CA LEU A 317 -0.72 9.35 4.44
C LEU A 317 -1.56 10.42 3.76
N LEU A 318 -2.70 10.80 4.35
CA LEU A 318 -3.57 11.87 3.84
C LEU A 318 -3.48 13.12 4.72
N SER A 319 -3.43 14.33 4.14
CA SER A 319 -3.67 15.57 4.88
C SER A 319 -5.08 15.99 4.56
N LEU A 320 -5.97 15.83 5.53
CA LEU A 320 -7.39 16.08 5.39
C LEU A 320 -7.80 17.24 6.30
N PRO A 321 -8.84 18.01 5.94
CA PRO A 321 -9.33 19.07 6.81
C PRO A 321 -9.81 18.49 8.15
N PRO A 322 -9.74 19.26 9.26
CA PRO A 322 -10.24 18.83 10.56
C PRO A 322 -11.67 18.30 10.48
N GLY A 323 -11.94 17.17 11.16
CA GLY A 323 -13.24 16.48 11.11
C GLY A 323 -13.36 15.42 10.03
N SER A 324 -12.37 15.28 9.14
CA SER A 324 -12.34 14.19 8.16
C SER A 324 -11.95 12.86 8.82
N CYS A 325 -12.80 11.85 8.72
CA CYS A 325 -12.46 10.47 9.11
C CYS A 325 -11.94 9.71 7.88
N PHE A 326 -10.69 9.23 7.89
CA PHE A 326 -10.29 8.24 6.89
C PHE A 326 -9.32 7.17 7.41
N ALA A 327 -9.54 6.01 6.80
CA ALA A 327 -8.78 4.78 6.85
C ALA A 327 -7.30 4.98 6.48
N LEU A 328 -6.36 4.55 7.34
CA LEU A 328 -5.05 4.08 6.85
C LEU A 328 -5.36 2.98 5.82
N ARG A 329 -4.74 3.02 4.63
CA ARG A 329 -4.96 1.99 3.62
C ARG A 329 -3.63 1.34 3.30
N CYS A 330 -3.38 0.20 3.93
CA CYS A 330 -2.41 -0.75 3.40
C CYS A 330 -3.03 -1.44 2.19
N PHE A 331 -2.26 -1.65 1.14
CA PHE A 331 -2.59 -2.68 0.16
C PHE A 331 -1.44 -3.65 0.25
N GLU A 332 -1.77 -4.92 0.38
CA GLU A 332 -0.87 -5.95 -0.09
C GLU A 332 -1.44 -6.43 -1.42
N THR A 333 -0.57 -6.58 -2.40
CA THR A 333 -0.83 -7.45 -3.54
C THR A 333 0.27 -8.50 -3.48
N SER A 334 -0.09 -9.80 -3.41
CA SER A 334 0.70 -10.78 -4.18
C SER A 334 0.79 -10.17 -5.54
N SER A 335 2.02 -9.89 -5.99
CA SER A 335 2.39 -9.37 -7.31
C SER A 335 1.21 -8.84 -8.12
N PHE A 336 1.32 -7.59 -8.60
CA PHE A 336 0.62 -7.15 -9.81
C PHE A 336 -0.54 -6.15 -9.69
N VAL A 337 -0.56 -5.24 -8.70
CA VAL A 337 -1.14 -3.89 -8.91
C VAL A 337 -0.42 -2.88 -8.00
N GLN A 338 0.33 -1.93 -8.57
CA GLN A 338 0.61 -0.68 -7.86
C GLN A 338 -0.70 0.12 -7.87
N ILE A 339 -1.32 0.32 -6.71
CA ILE A 339 -2.44 1.25 -6.58
C ILE A 339 -1.85 2.61 -6.18
N PRO A 340 -1.82 3.59 -7.09
CA PRO A 340 -1.41 4.94 -6.75
C PRO A 340 -2.49 5.57 -5.88
N MET A 341 -2.17 6.04 -4.67
CA MET A 341 -3.10 6.88 -3.93
C MET A 341 -2.44 8.09 -3.29
N LEU A 342 -3.24 9.16 -3.35
CA LEU A 342 -2.94 10.55 -3.07
C LEU A 342 -2.33 10.75 -1.69
N VAL A 343 -1.18 11.42 -1.61
CA VAL A 343 -0.80 12.15 -0.41
C VAL A 343 -1.27 13.58 -0.61
N HIS A 344 -2.35 13.99 0.05
CA HIS A 344 -2.69 15.41 0.13
C HIS A 344 -1.76 16.09 1.13
N SER A 345 -1.31 17.31 0.84
CA SER A 345 -0.65 18.24 1.77
C SER A 345 -1.43 19.53 1.83
N PHE A 346 -1.68 20.05 3.03
CA PHE A 346 -2.05 21.45 3.26
C PHE A 346 -0.81 22.28 3.53
#